data_AF-X0Z9S4-F1
#
_entry.id   AF-X0Z9S4-F1
#
_cell.length_a   1.000
_cell.length_b   1.000
_cell.length_c   1.000
_cell.angle_alpha   90.00
_cell.angle_beta   90.00
_cell.angle_gamma   90.00
#
_symmetry.space_group_name_H-M   'P 1'
#
loop_
_entity.id
_entity.type
_entity.pdbx_description
1 polymer ?
#
loop_
_entity_poly.entity_id
_entity_poly.type
_entity_poly.pdbx_seq_one_letter_code
_entity_poly.pdbx_strand_id
1 'polypeptide(L)'
;NKKTAITIPVKAGYNSAPTEVFAALCEAAADVPSVLERPAPEAHLLEHGDLGTTYRVKFWISDFANKYQRKAGDEIAQHSL
;
A
#
# COMPACT_ATOMS: atom_id res chain seq x y z
N ASN A 1 1.62 -17.57 -16.58
CA ASN A 1 1.13 -16.62 -15.55
C ASN A 1 2.10 -15.47 -15.36
N LYS A 2 1.76 -14.26 -15.82
CA LYS A 2 2.50 -13.04 -15.43
C LYS A 2 1.95 -12.56 -14.09
N LYS A 3 2.82 -12.44 -13.09
CA LYS A 3 2.50 -11.85 -11.78
C LYS A 3 2.97 -10.40 -11.79
N THR A 4 2.14 -9.48 -11.32
CA THR A 4 2.50 -8.07 -11.20
C THR A 4 2.71 -7.75 -9.73
N ALA A 5 3.87 -7.18 -9.40
CA ALA A 5 4.13 -6.66 -8.06
C ALA A 5 3.60 -5.23 -7.98
N ILE A 6 2.75 -4.96 -6.99
CA ILE A 6 2.24 -3.62 -6.68
C ILE A 6 2.90 -3.17 -5.38
N THR A 7 3.27 -1.90 -5.30
CA THR A 7 3.81 -1.30 -4.08
C THR A 7 3.03 -0.03 -3.79
N ILE A 8 2.49 0.08 -2.57
CA ILE A 8 1.69 1.23 -2.14
C ILE A 8 2.37 1.86 -0.93
N PRO A 9 2.72 3.16 -0.98
CA PRO A 9 3.18 3.90 0.19
C PRO A 9 1.98 4.20 1.10
N VAL A 10 2.13 3.93 2.39
CA VAL A 10 1.13 4.19 3.42
C VAL A 10 1.78 4.97 4.54
N LYS A 11 1.18 6.12 4.91
CA LYS A 11 1.66 6.93 6.03
C LYS A 11 0.79 6.66 7.25
N ALA A 12 1.42 6.34 8.38
CA ALA A 12 0.73 6.16 9.66
C ALA A 12 1.32 7.11 10.71
N GLY A 13 0.49 7.56 11.65
CA GLY A 13 0.93 8.36 12.79
C GLY A 13 1.79 7.56 13.76
N TYR A 14 2.50 8.25 14.66
CA TYR A 14 3.40 7.61 15.64
C TYR A 14 2.68 6.87 16.78
N ASN A 15 1.36 6.96 16.85
CA ASN A 15 0.59 6.34 17.93
C ASN A 15 0.46 4.81 17.80
N SER A 16 0.97 4.21 16.72
CA SER A 16 0.86 2.78 16.45
C SER A 16 2.24 2.14 16.43
N ALA A 17 2.40 0.96 17.06
CA ALA A 17 3.67 0.25 17.02
C ALA A 17 3.96 -0.23 15.58
N PRO A 18 5.20 -0.14 15.08
CA PRO A 18 5.54 -0.54 13.72
C PRO A 18 5.13 -1.98 13.38
N THR A 19 5.26 -2.89 14.35
CA THR A 19 4.87 -4.29 14.22
C THR A 19 3.38 -4.47 13.98
N GLU A 20 2.54 -3.67 14.63
CA GLU A 20 1.08 -3.71 14.43
C GLU A 20 0.71 -3.16 13.05
N VAL A 21 1.37 -2.08 12.62
CA VAL A 21 1.17 -1.50 11.28
C VAL A 21 1.57 -2.51 10.21
N PHE A 22 2.70 -3.21 10.35
CA PHE A 22 3.10 -4.24 9.41
C PHE A 22 2.12 -5.40 9.32
N ALA A 23 1.66 -5.91 10.47
CA ALA A 23 0.66 -6.98 10.51
C ALA A 23 -0.62 -6.54 9.81
N ALA A 24 -1.18 -5.39 10.19
CA ALA A 24 -2.39 -4.85 9.61
C ALA A 24 -2.29 -4.62 8.09
N LEU A 25 -1.14 -4.13 7.60
CA LEU A 25 -0.92 -3.94 6.16
C LEU A 25 -0.88 -5.28 5.40
N CYS A 26 -0.21 -6.29 5.95
CA CYS A 26 -0.15 -7.61 5.33
C CYS A 26 -1.50 -8.33 5.40
N GLU A 27 -2.21 -8.25 6.52
CA GLU A 27 -3.55 -8.82 6.69
C GLU A 27 -4.55 -8.17 5.73
N ALA A 28 -4.55 -6.84 5.64
CA ALA A 28 -5.41 -6.12 4.69
C ALA A 28 -5.11 -6.48 3.24
N ALA A 29 -3.83 -6.69 2.88
CA ALA A 29 -3.47 -7.15 1.55
C ALA A 29 -3.90 -8.60 1.30
N ALA A 30 -3.77 -9.48 2.29
CA ALA A 30 -4.14 -10.89 2.18
C ALA A 30 -5.67 -11.11 2.13
N ASP A 31 -6.46 -10.24 2.77
CA ASP A 31 -7.92 -10.28 2.76
C ASP A 31 -8.51 -10.00 1.35
N VAL A 32 -7.75 -9.34 0.48
CA VAL A 32 -8.19 -9.03 -0.87
C VAL A 32 -8.08 -10.27 -1.77
N PRO A 33 -9.19 -10.79 -2.34
CA PRO A 33 -9.19 -12.04 -3.12
C PRO A 33 -8.33 -12.03 -4.38
N SER A 34 -7.96 -10.84 -4.86
CA SER A 34 -7.12 -10.65 -6.05
C SER A 34 -5.62 -10.74 -5.74
N VAL A 35 -5.25 -10.70 -4.46
CA VAL A 35 -3.87 -10.80 -4.00
C VAL A 35 -3.46 -12.26 -3.94
N LEU A 36 -2.26 -12.52 -4.44
CA LEU A 36 -1.64 -13.83 -4.40
C LEU A 36 -1.20 -14.14 -2.97
N GLU A 37 -1.61 -15.29 -2.45
CA GLU A 37 -1.11 -15.82 -1.17
C GLU A 37 0.38 -16.21 -1.26
N ARG A 38 0.84 -16.57 -2.45
CA ARG A 38 2.22 -16.98 -2.73
C ARG A 38 2.72 -16.33 -4.02
N PRO A 39 3.67 -15.40 -3.96
CA PRO A 39 4.36 -14.86 -2.77
C PRO A 39 3.44 -14.05 -1.82
N ALA A 40 3.64 -14.22 -0.51
CA ALA A 40 2.87 -13.54 0.53
C ALA A 40 3.20 -12.03 0.58
N PRO A 41 2.24 -11.16 0.93
CA PRO A 41 2.47 -9.72 1.01
C PRO A 41 3.57 -9.36 2.01
N GLU A 42 4.35 -8.33 1.67
CA GLU A 42 5.48 -7.84 2.44
C GLU A 42 5.25 -6.37 2.80
N ALA A 43 5.45 -6.00 4.06
CA ALA A 43 5.45 -4.60 4.47
C ALA A 43 6.85 -4.16 4.91
N HIS A 44 7.24 -2.94 4.57
CA HIS A 44 8.54 -2.37 4.90
C HIS A 44 8.41 -0.93 5.37
N LEU A 45 9.23 -0.56 6.35
CA LEU A 45 9.44 0.83 6.73
C LEU A 45 10.21 1.54 5.60
N LEU A 46 9.74 2.71 5.17
CA LEU A 46 10.45 3.57 4.23
C LEU A 46 11.18 4.69 4.95
N GLU A 47 10.46 5.48 5.74
CA GLU A 47 11.01 6.70 6.34
C GLU A 47 10.22 7.08 7.60
N HIS A 48 10.90 7.64 8.59
CA HIS A 48 10.26 8.37 9.69
C HIS A 48 10.33 9.87 9.37
N GLY A 49 9.19 10.49 9.07
CA GLY A 49 9.13 11.94 8.78
C GLY A 49 8.88 12.76 10.05
N ASP A 50 8.30 13.96 9.90
CA ASP A 50 7.78 14.79 11.00
C ASP A 50 6.29 14.54 11.29
N LEU A 51 5.53 14.13 10.27
CA LEU A 51 4.06 13.96 10.32
C LEU A 51 3.62 12.50 10.40
N GLY A 52 4.53 11.60 10.76
CA GLY A 52 4.29 10.16 10.82
C GLY A 52 5.38 9.35 10.15
N THR A 53 5.21 8.04 10.25
CA THR A 53 6.10 7.06 9.64
C THR A 53 5.50 6.58 8.32
N THR A 54 6.30 6.64 7.27
CA THR A 54 5.97 6.14 5.94
C THR A 54 6.39 4.68 5.83
N TYR A 55 5.42 3.84 5.52
CA TYR A 55 5.57 2.43 5.25
C TYR A 55 5.27 2.17 3.77
N ARG A 56 5.68 1.01 3.27
CA ARG A 56 5.21 0.47 2.00
C ARG A 56 4.67 -0.92 2.22
N VAL A 57 3.57 -1.25 1.56
CA VAL A 57 3.12 -2.63 1.40
C VAL A 57 3.32 -3.06 -0.04
N LYS A 58 3.86 -4.24 -0.22
CA LYS A 58 4.15 -4.86 -1.50
C LYS A 58 3.40 -6.18 -1.57
N PHE A 59 2.57 -6.32 -2.58
CA PHE A 59 1.78 -7.52 -2.80
C PHE A 59 1.75 -7.84 -4.29
N TRP A 60 1.40 -9.08 -4.61
CA TRP A 60 1.35 -9.55 -5.99
C TRP A 60 -0.07 -9.88 -6.35
N ILE A 61 -0.46 -9.56 -7.58
CA ILE A 61 -1.75 -9.97 -8.12
C ILE A 61 -1.55 -10.75 -9.40
N SER A 62 -2.51 -11.63 -9.68
CA SER A 62 -2.65 -12.27 -10.99
C SER A 62 -3.43 -11.33 -11.91
N ASP A 63 -2.90 -11.04 -13.08
CA ASP A 63 -3.56 -10.23 -14.12
C ASP A 63 -3.91 -8.78 -13.69
N PHE A 64 -2.90 -7.91 -13.69
CA PHE A 64 -3.09 -6.45 -13.49
C PHE A 64 -3.71 -5.75 -14.71
N ALA A 65 -3.75 -6.41 -15.88
CA ALA A 65 -4.07 -5.78 -17.15
C ALA A 65 -5.51 -5.23 -17.24
N ASN A 66 -6.42 -5.63 -16.34
CA ASN A 66 -7.84 -5.30 -16.48
C ASN A 66 -8.41 -4.27 -15.48
N LYS A 67 -7.74 -3.94 -14.36
CA LYS A 67 -8.42 -3.22 -13.24
C LYS A 67 -7.97 -1.81 -12.85
N TYR A 68 -6.79 -1.32 -13.26
CA TYR A 68 -6.25 -0.05 -12.72
C TYR A 68 -6.01 1.07 -13.74
N GLN A 69 -6.82 1.13 -14.80
CA GLN A 69 -6.88 2.28 -15.72
C GLN A 69 -7.60 3.52 -15.14
N ARG A 70 -7.77 3.62 -13.81
CA ARG A 70 -8.37 4.79 -13.15
C ARG A 70 -7.26 5.77 -12.73
N LYS A 71 -7.18 6.83 -13.52
CA LYS A 71 -6.30 8.01 -13.45
C LYS A 71 -5.98 8.48 -12.02
N ALA A 72 -4.69 8.61 -11.73
CA ALA A 72 -4.20 9.60 -10.76
C ALA A 72 -4.40 10.98 -11.41
N GLY A 73 -5.41 11.72 -10.97
CA GLY A 73 -5.69 13.01 -11.56
C GLY A 73 -6.88 13.72 -10.94
N ASP A 74 -6.96 13.81 -9.61
CA ASP A 74 -7.87 14.74 -8.92
C ASP A 74 -7.35 14.97 -7.50
N GLU A 75 -6.61 16.07 -7.30
CA GLU A 75 -6.66 16.99 -6.13
C GLU A 75 -5.36 17.81 -6.02
N ILE A 76 -5.33 18.98 -6.68
CA ILE A 76 -4.77 20.22 -6.12
C ILE A 76 -5.56 21.42 -6.65
N ALA A 77 -6.76 21.64 -6.13
CA ALA A 77 -7.48 22.89 -6.35
C ALA A 77 -8.31 23.25 -5.12
N GLN A 78 -7.64 23.62 -4.03
CA GLN A 78 -8.23 24.45 -2.98
C GLN A 78 -7.15 25.07 -2.07
N HIS A 79 -6.49 26.10 -2.59
CA HIS A 79 -6.08 27.21 -1.73
C HIS A 79 -6.19 28.49 -2.57
N SER A 80 -7.42 28.96 -2.70
CA SER A 80 -7.69 30.37 -2.94
C SER A 80 -7.78 31.03 -1.57
N LEU A 81 -6.91 31.99 -1.31
CA LEU A 81 -7.20 33.29 -0.69
C LEU A 81 -5.97 34.19 -0.88
#